data_AF-Q12AH1-F1
#
_entry.id   AF-Q12AH1-F1
#
_cell.length_a   1.000
_cell.length_b   1.000
_cell.length_c   1.000
_cell.angle_alpha   90.00
_cell.angle_beta   90.00
_cell.angle_gamma   90.00
#
_symmetry.space_group_name_H-M   'P 1'
#
loop_
_entity.id
_entity.type
_entity.pdbx_description
1 polymer ?
#
loop_
_entity_poly.entity_id
_entity_poly.type
_entity_poly.pdbx_seq_one_letter_code
_entity_poly.pdbx_strand_id
1 'polypeptide(L)'
;MNAENISIRERLGTGGGSGNVNGAMKGTAQISSSRPGGIDNRAYQELKHHIHQTLLDRVDLESMQRLSQVQIREELRMLVERLLEEEVVVINETERKNLTRDIQNEMLGFGPLETLLADPTVSDILVNTYKQVYVERRGKLELTDVTFSNDAHLMKIIDKIVSRVGRRIDESSPMVDARLPDGSRVNAIIPPLAIDGPIMSIRRFAAQPLRLADLVEFKSLTAEMAEILRGLGKAKVNILISGGTGSGKTTMLNVISGFISEAERIVTVEDAAELQLQQPHIVRLETRPPNIEGKGEVTQRALVRNALRMRPDRIILGEVRGGEALDMLQAMNTGHEGSMATIHANTSRDALTRLENMVSMAVATLPTKAMRQQISSAISVVVQVARLTDGKRKIVSVQEITGMEGEVITMQEIFTFKQTGLGENGAVLGYFCATGVRPRFLERLQAFGISVSDKLFDPTRQYH
;
A
#
# COMPACT_ATOMS: atom_id res chain seq x y z
N MET A 1 -11.07 50.80 19.79
CA MET A 1 -10.35 50.76 21.08
C MET A 1 -10.11 49.30 21.39
N ASN A 2 -8.83 48.91 21.34
CA ASN A 2 -8.35 47.53 21.50
C ASN A 2 -8.44 47.09 22.96
N ALA A 3 -8.87 45.86 23.19
CA ALA A 3 -8.68 45.15 24.45
C ALA A 3 -8.00 43.80 24.16
N GLU A 4 -6.69 43.80 24.42
CA GLU A 4 -5.88 42.74 25.03
C GLU A 4 -5.86 41.33 24.40
N ASN A 5 -5.01 41.20 23.38
CA ASN A 5 -4.25 39.98 23.09
C ASN A 5 -3.02 39.95 24.01
N ILE A 6 -3.16 39.40 25.22
CA ILE A 6 -2.02 39.18 26.11
C ILE A 6 -1.37 37.84 25.74
N SER A 7 -0.12 37.92 25.29
CA SER A 7 0.72 36.78 24.92
C SER A 7 1.06 35.93 26.16
N ILE A 8 1.07 34.60 26.00
CA ILE A 8 1.57 33.63 26.99
C ILE A 8 3.01 33.98 27.46
N ARG A 9 3.76 34.77 26.67
CA ARG A 9 5.06 35.37 27.05
C ARG A 9 5.01 36.13 28.38
N GLU A 10 3.90 36.78 28.74
CA GLU A 10 3.82 37.61 29.96
C GLU A 10 3.45 36.81 31.21
N ARG A 11 2.87 35.60 31.07
CA ARG A 11 2.47 34.77 32.22
C ARG A 11 3.62 33.96 32.84
N LEU A 12 4.75 33.84 32.15
CA LEU A 12 5.91 33.06 32.59
C LEU A 12 7.00 33.89 33.29
N GLY A 13 6.74 35.19 33.53
CA GLY A 13 7.78 36.15 33.88
C GLY A 13 7.61 36.93 35.18
N THR A 14 7.17 36.34 36.30
CA THR A 14 7.43 36.90 37.64
C THR A 14 7.20 35.83 38.72
N GLY A 15 8.28 35.34 39.31
CA GLY A 15 8.26 34.40 40.43
C GLY A 15 9.58 34.46 41.20
N GLY A 16 9.93 35.64 41.70
CA GLY A 16 11.06 35.82 42.61
C GLY A 16 10.74 35.23 43.98
N GLY A 17 11.27 34.04 44.25
CA GLY A 17 11.25 33.40 45.57
C GLY A 17 12.67 33.01 45.96
N SER A 18 13.26 33.78 46.88
CA SER A 18 14.57 33.52 47.48
C SER A 18 14.52 32.26 48.35
N GLY A 19 15.20 31.20 47.92
CA GLY A 19 15.45 29.98 48.69
C GLY A 19 16.90 29.56 48.53
N ASN A 20 17.69 29.78 49.59
CA ASN A 20 19.12 29.55 49.64
C ASN A 20 19.40 28.06 49.95
N VAL A 21 20.02 27.31 49.03
CA VAL A 21 20.66 26.02 49.34
C VAL A 21 21.92 25.84 48.47
N ASN A 22 23.08 25.91 49.12
CA ASN A 22 24.38 25.51 48.58
C ASN A 22 24.44 23.98 48.38
N GLY A 23 25.05 23.50 47.29
CA GLY A 23 25.40 22.08 47.14
C GLY A 23 25.86 21.63 45.76
N ALA A 24 27.12 21.94 45.42
CA ALA A 24 28.04 21.25 44.50
C ALA A 24 27.52 20.20 43.49
N MET A 25 27.62 20.50 42.18
CA MET A 25 28.42 19.77 41.17
C MET A 25 28.07 20.29 39.76
N LYS A 26 28.89 21.19 39.19
CA LYS A 26 28.86 21.52 37.76
C LYS A 26 29.88 20.63 37.05
N GLY A 27 29.42 19.54 36.46
CA GLY A 27 30.17 18.79 35.46
C GLY A 27 29.86 19.34 34.08
N THR A 28 30.76 20.17 33.52
CA THR A 28 30.72 20.54 32.10
C THR A 28 31.05 19.30 31.27
N ALA A 29 30.08 18.75 30.55
CA ALA A 29 30.33 17.71 29.57
C ALA A 29 31.09 18.30 28.38
N GLN A 30 32.41 18.09 28.35
CA GLN A 30 33.23 18.39 27.17
C GLN A 30 33.03 17.26 26.15
N ILE A 31 32.33 17.56 25.06
CA ILE A 31 32.23 16.68 23.89
C ILE A 31 33.50 16.89 23.06
N SER A 32 34.38 15.89 23.02
CA SER A 32 35.64 15.95 22.26
C SER A 32 35.39 15.66 20.78
N SER A 33 35.73 16.63 19.93
CA SER A 33 35.67 16.51 18.47
C SER A 33 36.82 15.64 17.96
N SER A 34 36.52 14.48 17.38
CA SER A 34 37.52 13.67 16.66
C SER A 34 37.08 13.32 15.23
N ARG A 35 36.98 14.35 14.37
CA ARG A 35 37.24 14.36 12.91
C ARG A 35 36.82 15.71 12.31
N PRO A 36 37.47 16.20 11.23
CA PRO A 36 36.99 17.39 10.54
C PRO A 36 35.76 17.00 9.70
N GLY A 37 34.56 17.43 10.12
CA GLY A 37 33.38 17.41 9.24
C GLY A 37 32.06 16.88 9.81
N GLY A 38 31.93 16.58 11.11
CA GLY A 38 30.62 16.30 11.71
C GLY A 38 30.70 15.79 13.15
N ILE A 39 29.60 15.93 13.89
CA ILE A 39 29.41 15.33 15.22
C ILE A 39 29.44 13.79 15.09
N ASP A 40 30.05 13.10 16.07
CA ASP A 40 29.94 11.64 16.20
C ASP A 40 28.46 11.24 16.25
N ASN A 41 28.04 10.24 15.45
CA ASN A 41 26.64 9.81 15.35
C ASN A 41 26.05 9.50 16.74
N ARG A 42 26.87 8.98 17.67
CA ARG A 42 26.47 8.74 19.05
C ARG A 42 26.18 10.04 19.82
N ALA A 43 27.07 11.03 19.72
CA ALA A 43 26.89 12.33 20.37
C ALA A 43 25.70 13.10 19.78
N TYR A 44 25.43 12.96 18.48
CA TYR A 44 24.23 13.52 17.85
C TYR A 44 22.94 12.90 18.41
N GLN A 45 22.89 11.57 18.56
CA GLN A 45 21.73 10.89 19.13
C GLN A 45 21.52 11.22 20.62
N GLU A 46 22.60 11.35 21.40
CA GLU A 46 22.53 11.77 22.81
C GLU A 46 21.99 13.21 22.93
N LEU A 47 22.48 14.13 22.11
CA LEU A 47 21.98 15.51 22.05
C LEU A 47 20.51 15.56 21.63
N LYS A 48 20.12 14.83 20.58
CA LYS A 48 18.72 14.72 20.13
C LYS A 48 17.83 14.23 21.26
N HIS A 49 18.25 13.18 21.97
CA HIS A 49 17.48 12.63 23.08
C HIS A 49 17.31 13.65 24.21
N HIS A 50 18.38 14.36 24.58
CA HIS A 50 18.36 15.37 25.64
C HIS A 50 17.37 16.50 25.32
N ILE A 51 17.51 17.13 24.15
CA ILE A 51 16.64 18.25 23.76
C ILE A 51 15.19 17.80 23.66
N HIS A 52 14.92 16.60 23.13
CA HIS A 52 13.57 16.06 23.04
C HIS A 52 12.92 15.88 24.42
N GLN A 53 13.65 15.38 25.42
CA GLN A 53 13.13 15.28 26.79
C GLN A 53 12.85 16.65 27.41
N THR A 54 13.80 17.59 27.28
CA THR A 54 13.62 18.96 27.78
C THR A 54 12.43 19.65 27.13
N LEU A 55 12.15 19.37 25.85
CA LEU A 55 10.95 19.88 25.18
C LEU A 55 9.67 19.26 25.72
N LEU A 56 9.63 17.94 25.96
CA LEU A 56 8.45 17.31 26.57
C LEU A 56 8.10 17.91 27.93
N ASP A 57 9.11 18.29 28.72
CA ASP A 57 8.91 18.92 30.03
C ASP A 57 8.46 20.39 29.94
N ARG A 58 8.85 21.11 28.89
CA ARG A 58 8.56 22.54 28.70
C ARG A 58 7.33 22.80 27.83
N VAL A 59 6.88 21.84 27.03
CA VAL A 59 5.75 21.98 26.12
C VAL A 59 4.45 21.66 26.85
N ASP A 60 3.62 22.69 27.02
CA ASP A 60 2.23 22.49 27.43
C ASP A 60 1.39 21.99 26.24
N LEU A 61 1.02 20.71 26.30
CA LEU A 61 0.20 20.02 25.30
C LEU A 61 -1.18 20.67 25.10
N GLU A 62 -1.76 21.33 26.11
CA GLU A 62 -3.06 22.00 26.00
C GLU A 62 -2.97 23.27 25.14
N SER A 63 -1.87 24.01 25.27
CA SER A 63 -1.60 25.23 24.50
C SER A 63 -1.44 24.96 22.99
N MET A 64 -0.98 23.76 22.61
CA MET A 64 -0.75 23.38 21.20
C MET A 64 -2.02 22.97 20.44
N GLN A 65 -3.11 22.59 21.14
CA GLN A 65 -4.35 22.14 20.48
C GLN A 65 -5.07 23.25 19.70
N ARG A 66 -4.77 24.53 19.99
CA ARG A 66 -5.42 25.70 19.35
C ARG A 66 -4.68 26.20 18.11
N LEU A 67 -3.50 25.66 17.82
CA LEU A 67 -2.63 26.13 16.74
C LEU A 67 -2.78 25.25 15.50
N SER A 68 -2.60 25.84 14.32
CA SER A 68 -2.45 25.07 13.09
C SER A 68 -1.12 24.30 13.07
N GLN A 69 -1.02 23.21 12.30
CA GLN A 69 0.22 22.43 12.21
C GLN A 69 1.44 23.26 11.78
N VAL A 70 1.23 24.25 10.92
CA VAL A 70 2.30 25.16 10.46
C VAL A 70 2.82 26.00 11.63
N GLN A 71 1.90 26.54 12.46
CA GLN A 71 2.26 27.32 13.64
C GLN A 71 2.96 26.47 14.70
N ILE A 72 2.52 25.24 14.94
CA ILE A 72 3.16 24.32 15.89
C ILE A 72 4.59 23.99 15.46
N ARG A 73 4.81 23.73 14.17
CA ARG A 73 6.17 23.48 13.64
C ARG A 73 7.09 24.68 13.86
N GLU A 74 6.60 25.88 13.62
CA GLU A 74 7.39 27.10 13.78
C GLU A 74 7.72 27.42 15.24
N GLU A 75 6.75 27.23 16.15
CA GLU A 75 7.00 27.38 17.60
C GLU A 75 8.00 26.34 18.11
N LEU A 76 7.89 25.08 17.68
CA LEU A 76 8.87 24.04 18.02
C LEU A 76 10.26 24.37 17.48
N ARG A 77 10.36 24.90 16.24
CA ARG A 77 11.63 25.36 15.67
C ARG A 77 12.28 26.41 16.56
N MET A 78 11.53 27.44 16.95
CA MET A 78 12.00 28.53 17.81
C MET A 78 12.42 28.05 19.20
N LEU A 79 11.69 27.08 19.79
CA LEU A 79 12.05 26.47 21.07
C LEU A 79 13.33 25.65 20.99
N VAL A 80 13.48 24.82 19.95
CA VAL A 80 14.71 24.04 19.72
C VAL A 80 15.92 24.97 19.53
N GLU A 81 15.77 26.02 18.71
CA GLU A 81 16.84 27.00 18.48
C GLU A 81 17.28 27.68 19.78
N ARG A 82 16.33 28.05 20.64
CA ARG A 82 16.63 28.63 21.96
C ARG A 82 17.34 27.65 22.89
N LEU A 83 16.91 26.38 22.94
CA LEU A 83 17.56 25.36 23.77
C LEU A 83 19.01 25.11 23.33
N LEU A 84 19.25 25.09 22.01
CA LEU A 84 20.59 24.95 21.45
C LEU A 84 21.49 26.16 21.76
N GLU A 85 20.93 27.35 21.88
CA GLU A 85 21.64 28.56 22.33
C GLU A 85 21.93 28.53 23.85
N GLU A 86 20.95 28.12 24.66
CA GLU A 86 21.08 28.00 26.12
C GLU A 86 22.18 27.00 26.53
N GLU A 87 22.32 25.89 25.79
CA GLU A 87 23.29 24.83 26.08
C GLU A 87 24.68 25.05 25.45
N VAL A 88 24.89 26.13 24.70
CA VAL A 88 26.16 26.48 24.03
C VAL A 88 26.71 25.31 23.19
N VAL A 89 25.82 24.63 22.46
CA VAL A 89 26.19 23.45 21.67
C VAL A 89 26.90 23.88 20.39
N VAL A 90 28.13 23.41 20.18
CA VAL A 90 28.95 23.72 18.99
C VAL A 90 28.59 22.75 17.87
N ILE A 91 27.62 23.14 17.03
CA ILE A 91 27.18 22.39 15.85
C ILE A 91 27.10 23.34 14.65
N ASN A 92 27.33 22.83 13.44
CA ASN A 92 27.23 23.66 12.23
C ASN A 92 25.75 23.95 11.86
N GLU A 93 25.52 24.91 10.96
CA GLU A 93 24.15 25.31 10.57
C GLU A 93 23.33 24.16 9.96
N THR A 94 23.98 23.26 9.21
CA THR A 94 23.33 22.11 8.58
C THR A 94 22.90 21.08 9.62
N GLU A 95 23.75 20.78 10.60
CA GLU A 95 23.47 19.91 11.74
C GLU A 95 22.34 20.49 12.60
N ARG A 96 22.36 21.81 12.86
CA ARG A 96 21.29 22.51 13.57
C ARG A 96 19.94 22.36 12.87
N LYS A 97 19.91 22.54 11.54
CA LYS A 97 18.69 22.35 10.73
C LYS A 97 18.21 20.90 10.75
N ASN A 98 19.12 19.94 10.61
CA ASN A 98 18.78 18.51 10.65
C ASN A 98 18.22 18.11 12.02
N LEU A 99 18.86 18.53 13.11
CA LEU A 99 18.44 18.25 14.48
C LEU A 99 17.04 18.81 14.77
N THR A 100 16.80 20.04 14.33
CA THR A 100 15.49 20.68 14.47
C THR A 100 14.41 19.91 13.72
N ARG A 101 14.69 19.50 12.48
CA ARG A 101 13.77 18.66 11.69
C ARG A 101 13.52 17.31 12.36
N ASP A 102 14.57 16.66 12.87
CA ASP A 102 14.46 15.35 13.50
C ASP A 102 13.63 15.42 14.80
N ILE A 103 13.77 16.48 15.58
CA ILE A 103 12.95 16.73 16.77
C ILE A 103 11.50 17.02 16.39
N GLN A 104 11.26 17.84 15.35
CA GLN A 104 9.91 18.07 14.84
C GLN A 104 9.25 16.77 14.37
N ASN A 105 10.01 15.90 13.69
CA ASN A 105 9.55 14.58 13.26
C ASN A 105 9.23 13.67 14.45
N GLU A 106 10.02 13.73 15.53
CA GLU A 106 9.74 12.98 16.76
C GLU A 106 8.42 13.44 17.43
N MET A 107 8.27 14.75 17.58
CA MET A 107 7.13 15.34 18.30
C MET A 107 5.83 15.24 17.49
N LEU A 108 5.85 15.57 16.20
CA LEU A 108 4.65 15.70 15.37
C LEU A 108 4.43 14.52 14.42
N GLY A 109 5.51 13.90 13.97
CA GLY A 109 5.53 12.84 12.97
C GLY A 109 5.69 11.44 13.55
N PHE A 110 6.28 10.56 12.74
CA PHE A 110 6.64 9.17 13.06
C PHE A 110 8.12 9.00 13.42
N GLY A 111 8.77 10.07 13.90
CA GLY A 111 10.15 10.04 14.36
C GLY A 111 11.14 9.64 13.25
N PRO A 112 12.04 8.67 13.50
CA PRO A 112 13.06 8.27 12.51
C PRO A 112 12.49 7.77 11.18
N LEU A 113 11.23 7.30 11.17
CA LEU A 113 10.59 6.76 9.96
C LEU A 113 10.23 7.82 8.93
N GLU A 114 10.08 9.09 9.32
CA GLU A 114 9.69 10.18 8.42
C GLU A 114 10.63 10.29 7.20
N THR A 115 11.93 10.07 7.40
CA THR A 115 12.91 10.09 6.31
C THR A 115 12.66 8.98 5.29
N LEU A 116 12.30 7.77 5.75
CA LEU A 116 11.99 6.63 4.88
C LEU A 116 10.63 6.79 4.21
N LEU A 117 9.65 7.34 4.93
CA LEU A 117 8.31 7.63 4.41
C LEU A 117 8.34 8.76 3.39
N ALA A 118 9.27 9.72 3.48
CA ALA A 118 9.42 10.78 2.49
C ALA A 118 10.04 10.29 1.16
N ASP A 119 10.77 9.16 1.17
CA ASP A 119 11.52 8.69 0.01
C ASP A 119 10.63 7.89 -0.95
N PRO A 120 10.32 8.38 -2.16
CA PRO A 120 9.38 7.72 -3.07
C PRO A 120 9.86 6.37 -3.62
N THR A 121 11.14 6.02 -3.42
CA THR A 121 11.70 4.76 -3.92
C THR A 121 11.55 3.59 -2.94
N VAL A 122 11.16 3.86 -1.69
CA VAL A 122 10.82 2.84 -0.67
C VAL A 122 9.41 2.31 -0.89
N SER A 123 9.25 1.00 -1.03
CA SER A 123 7.94 0.33 -1.08
C SER A 123 7.51 -0.27 0.25
N ASP A 124 8.47 -0.74 1.05
CA ASP A 124 8.22 -1.42 2.32
C ASP A 124 9.27 -0.98 3.34
N ILE A 125 8.87 -0.85 4.60
CA ILE A 125 9.76 -0.57 5.75
C ILE A 125 9.55 -1.69 6.77
N LEU A 126 10.62 -2.39 7.13
CA LEU A 126 10.58 -3.53 8.05
C LEU A 126 11.47 -3.22 9.26
N VAL A 127 10.85 -2.98 10.41
CA VAL A 127 11.50 -2.75 11.70
C VAL A 127 11.51 -4.07 12.47
N ASN A 128 12.64 -4.77 12.45
CA ASN A 128 12.80 -6.06 13.14
C ASN A 128 13.10 -5.89 14.63
N THR A 129 13.78 -4.79 15.00
CA THR A 129 14.03 -4.36 16.38
C THR A 129 14.24 -2.86 16.38
N TYR A 130 14.38 -2.22 17.55
CA TYR A 130 14.79 -0.82 17.63
C TYR A 130 16.13 -0.52 16.91
N LYS A 131 17.00 -1.52 16.70
CA LYS A 131 18.32 -1.37 16.06
C LYS A 131 18.34 -1.67 14.57
N GLN A 132 17.33 -2.37 14.04
CA GLN A 132 17.39 -2.94 12.69
C GLN A 132 16.15 -2.56 11.89
N VAL A 133 16.36 -1.64 10.94
CA VAL A 133 15.34 -1.20 10.00
C VAL A 133 15.79 -1.48 8.58
N TYR A 134 15.03 -2.33 7.88
CA TYR A 134 15.21 -2.62 6.46
C TYR A 134 14.20 -1.84 5.63
N VAL A 135 14.53 -1.59 4.37
CA VAL A 135 13.57 -1.12 3.37
C VAL A 135 13.64 -1.95 2.10
N GLU A 136 12.51 -2.07 1.42
CA GLU A 136 12.49 -2.58 0.04
C GLU A 136 12.55 -1.41 -0.93
N ARG A 137 13.55 -1.43 -1.82
CA ARG A 137 13.64 -0.52 -2.97
C ARG A 137 13.74 -1.34 -4.24
N ARG A 138 12.85 -1.06 -5.19
CA ARG A 138 12.85 -1.71 -6.52
C ARG A 138 12.90 -3.24 -6.44
N GLY A 139 12.24 -3.85 -5.45
CA GLY A 139 12.20 -5.31 -5.28
C GLY A 139 13.39 -5.93 -4.55
N LYS A 140 14.29 -5.13 -3.97
CA LYS A 140 15.44 -5.58 -3.19
C LYS A 140 15.39 -5.04 -1.77
N LEU A 141 15.66 -5.90 -0.79
CA LEU A 141 15.78 -5.52 0.62
C LEU A 141 17.19 -4.98 0.91
N GLU A 142 17.24 -3.85 1.63
CA GLU A 142 18.47 -3.21 2.09
C GLU A 142 18.34 -2.82 3.57
N LEU A 143 19.44 -2.91 4.32
CA LEU A 143 19.52 -2.42 5.69
C LEU A 143 19.77 -0.91 5.66
N THR A 144 19.07 -0.15 6.50
CA THR A 144 19.21 1.32 6.59
C THR A 144 20.02 1.74 7.81
N ASP A 145 20.49 2.98 7.80
CA ASP A 145 21.12 3.63 8.96
C ASP A 145 20.08 4.18 9.96
N VAL A 146 18.79 4.02 9.68
CA VAL A 146 17.70 4.50 10.55
C VAL A 146 17.53 3.54 11.72
N THR A 147 17.61 4.07 12.95
CA THR A 147 17.40 3.31 14.17
C THR A 147 16.52 4.08 15.15
N PHE A 148 15.87 3.34 16.05
CA PHE A 148 15.22 3.89 17.23
C PHE A 148 16.21 3.88 18.41
N SER A 149 15.94 4.70 19.42
CA SER A 149 16.83 4.81 20.59
C SER A 149 16.74 3.59 21.50
N ASN A 150 15.55 3.01 21.65
CA ASN A 150 15.26 1.80 22.42
C ASN A 150 13.84 1.28 22.10
N ASP A 151 13.46 0.15 22.69
CA ASP A 151 12.12 -0.43 22.53
C ASP A 151 11.00 0.50 22.99
N ALA A 152 11.21 1.27 24.06
CA ALA A 152 10.22 2.21 24.54
C ALA A 152 9.94 3.33 23.53
N HIS A 153 10.94 3.77 22.78
CA HIS A 153 10.77 4.72 21.69
C HIS A 153 10.00 4.10 20.53
N LEU A 154 10.36 2.89 20.09
CA LEU A 154 9.61 2.19 19.04
C LEU A 154 8.14 1.99 19.45
N MET A 155 7.87 1.59 20.71
CA MET A 155 6.52 1.48 21.25
C MET A 155 5.75 2.80 21.19
N LYS A 156 6.35 3.94 21.57
CA LYS A 156 5.68 5.25 21.45
C LYS A 156 5.24 5.56 20.02
N ILE A 157 6.04 5.20 19.02
CA ILE A 157 5.68 5.40 17.61
C ILE A 157 4.54 4.45 17.21
N ILE A 158 4.59 3.19 17.62
CA ILE A 158 3.51 2.23 17.39
C ILE A 158 2.20 2.74 18.02
N ASP A 159 2.22 3.16 19.28
CA ASP A 159 1.06 3.71 19.99
C ASP A 159 0.48 4.93 19.28
N LYS A 160 1.34 5.82 18.76
CA LYS A 160 0.93 7.01 17.99
C LYS A 160 0.21 6.63 16.68
N ILE A 161 0.66 5.56 16.01
CA ILE A 161 0.01 5.05 14.80
C ILE A 161 -1.35 4.42 15.15
N VAL A 162 -1.37 3.55 16.16
CA VAL A 162 -2.51 2.73 16.55
C VAL A 162 -3.65 3.57 17.16
N SER A 163 -3.31 4.55 17.99
CA SER A 163 -4.27 5.47 18.60
C SER A 163 -5.04 6.31 17.58
N ARG A 164 -4.42 6.71 16.47
CA ARG A 164 -5.09 7.47 15.39
C ARG A 164 -6.19 6.69 14.69
N VAL A 165 -6.08 5.37 14.63
CA VAL A 165 -7.10 4.49 14.01
C VAL A 165 -8.07 3.90 15.03
N GLY A 166 -8.04 4.36 16.28
CA GLY A 166 -8.92 3.89 17.35
C GLY A 166 -8.72 2.43 17.73
N ARG A 167 -7.52 1.88 17.50
CA ARG A 167 -7.15 0.52 17.90
C ARG A 167 -6.30 0.54 19.17
N ARG A 168 -6.00 -0.63 19.72
CA ARG A 168 -5.15 -0.81 20.90
C ARG A 168 -4.13 -1.92 20.64
N ILE A 169 -2.96 -1.79 21.26
CA ILE A 169 -1.92 -2.81 21.29
C ILE A 169 -1.35 -2.83 22.72
N ASP A 170 -1.41 -3.99 23.36
CA ASP A 170 -0.96 -4.21 24.74
C ASP A 170 -0.71 -5.70 24.96
N GLU A 171 -0.30 -6.11 26.17
CA GLU A 171 -0.01 -7.52 26.47
C GLU A 171 -1.22 -8.45 26.28
N SER A 172 -2.45 -7.94 26.37
CA SER A 172 -3.67 -8.70 26.13
C SER A 172 -4.02 -8.84 24.65
N SER A 173 -3.56 -7.89 23.83
CA SER A 173 -3.71 -7.84 22.37
C SER A 173 -2.39 -7.45 21.70
N PRO A 174 -1.40 -8.36 21.68
CA PRO A 174 -0.01 -8.04 21.31
C PRO A 174 0.22 -7.92 19.78
N MET A 175 -0.85 -7.93 18.97
CA MET A 175 -0.79 -7.80 17.51
C MET A 175 -1.83 -6.79 17.05
N VAL A 176 -1.47 -5.96 16.08
CA VAL A 176 -2.39 -4.97 15.52
C VAL A 176 -2.08 -4.68 14.05
N ASP A 177 -3.15 -4.55 13.26
CA ASP A 177 -3.09 -3.90 11.95
C ASP A 177 -3.62 -2.47 12.06
N ALA A 178 -2.95 -1.52 11.42
CA ALA A 178 -3.29 -0.11 11.41
C ALA A 178 -3.02 0.53 10.03
N ARG A 179 -3.34 1.82 9.91
CA ARG A 179 -3.06 2.62 8.72
C ARG A 179 -2.42 3.95 9.07
N LEU A 180 -1.47 4.37 8.24
CA LEU A 180 -0.96 5.72 8.25
C LEU A 180 -1.92 6.67 7.51
N PRO A 181 -1.83 8.01 7.73
CA PRO A 181 -2.67 8.99 7.04
C PRO A 181 -2.56 8.98 5.51
N ASP A 182 -1.43 8.54 4.96
CA ASP A 182 -1.19 8.38 3.52
C ASP A 182 -1.84 7.10 2.93
N GLY A 183 -2.48 6.29 3.77
CA GLY A 183 -3.08 5.00 3.40
C GLY A 183 -2.14 3.81 3.51
N SER A 184 -0.86 4.00 3.84
CA SER A 184 0.10 2.91 4.04
C SER A 184 -0.36 1.98 5.16
N ARG A 185 -0.16 0.67 4.96
CA ARG A 185 -0.60 -0.37 5.91
C ARG A 185 0.50 -0.62 6.92
N VAL A 186 0.13 -0.72 8.19
CA VAL A 186 1.05 -1.01 9.29
C VAL A 186 0.61 -2.29 9.97
N ASN A 187 1.54 -3.21 10.19
CA ASN A 187 1.36 -4.34 11.08
C ASN A 187 2.40 -4.25 12.19
N ALA A 188 1.99 -4.40 13.44
CA ALA A 188 2.89 -4.41 14.58
C ALA A 188 2.61 -5.59 15.50
N ILE A 189 3.68 -6.13 16.08
CA ILE A 189 3.65 -7.22 17.05
C ILE A 189 4.63 -6.92 18.18
N ILE A 190 4.21 -7.16 19.42
CA ILE A 190 4.96 -6.80 20.63
C ILE A 190 5.18 -8.02 21.53
N PRO A 191 6.07 -7.93 22.54
CA PRO A 191 6.19 -8.95 23.57
C PRO A 191 4.84 -9.26 24.24
N PRO A 192 4.58 -10.52 24.66
CA PRO A 192 5.52 -11.64 24.68
C PRO A 192 5.65 -12.41 23.36
N LEU A 193 4.90 -12.05 22.30
CA LEU A 193 4.94 -12.79 21.02
C LEU A 193 6.20 -12.45 20.20
N ALA A 194 6.64 -11.21 20.26
CA ALA A 194 7.89 -10.76 19.67
C ALA A 194 9.01 -10.81 20.72
N ILE A 195 9.80 -11.90 20.71
CA ILE A 195 10.79 -12.22 21.75
C ILE A 195 11.89 -11.15 21.83
N ASP A 196 12.30 -10.60 20.68
CA ASP A 196 13.41 -9.65 20.57
C ASP A 196 12.98 -8.18 20.75
N GLY A 197 11.74 -7.95 21.21
CA GLY A 197 11.15 -6.62 21.38
C GLY A 197 10.08 -6.31 20.34
N PRO A 198 9.57 -5.06 20.28
CA PRO A 198 8.55 -4.65 19.32
C PRO A 198 9.04 -4.76 17.87
N ILE A 199 8.17 -5.29 17.00
CA ILE A 199 8.40 -5.44 15.56
C ILE A 199 7.30 -4.71 14.82
N MET A 200 7.64 -4.03 13.72
CA MET A 200 6.68 -3.32 12.89
C MET A 200 7.03 -3.45 11.41
N SER A 201 6.02 -3.65 10.57
CA SER A 201 6.14 -3.60 9.12
C SER A 201 5.19 -2.58 8.54
N ILE A 202 5.68 -1.78 7.58
CA ILE A 202 4.90 -0.76 6.88
C ILE A 202 4.98 -1.07 5.40
N ARG A 203 3.85 -1.41 4.79
CA ARG A 203 3.72 -1.54 3.34
C ARG A 203 3.15 -0.24 2.79
N ARG A 204 3.98 0.48 2.02
CA ARG A 204 3.64 1.82 1.58
C ARG A 204 2.55 1.81 0.52
N PHE A 205 1.66 2.77 0.62
CA PHE A 205 0.73 3.06 -0.45
C PHE A 205 1.53 3.72 -1.59
N ALA A 206 1.59 3.07 -2.75
CA ALA A 206 2.40 3.56 -3.87
C ALA A 206 2.00 5.00 -4.22
N ALA A 207 2.96 5.94 -4.16
CA ALA A 207 2.69 7.36 -4.38
C ALA A 207 2.21 7.67 -5.80
N GLN A 208 2.59 6.85 -6.79
CA GLN A 208 2.12 6.93 -8.17
C GLN A 208 1.77 5.53 -8.70
N PRO A 209 0.50 5.30 -9.13
CA PRO A 209 0.13 4.03 -9.74
C PRO A 209 0.77 3.90 -11.13
N LEU A 210 1.25 2.70 -11.45
CA LEU A 210 1.76 2.40 -12.80
C LEU A 210 0.64 2.60 -13.84
N ARG A 211 1.05 3.07 -15.01
CA ARG A 211 0.23 3.21 -16.21
C ARG A 211 0.55 2.10 -17.20
N LEU A 212 -0.32 1.93 -18.18
CA LEU A 212 -0.15 0.93 -19.22
C LEU A 212 1.14 1.14 -20.04
N ALA A 213 1.54 2.40 -20.27
CA ALA A 213 2.78 2.73 -20.97
C ALA A 213 4.01 2.22 -20.22
N ASP A 214 4.03 2.35 -18.89
CA ASP A 214 5.12 1.86 -18.04
C ASP A 214 5.28 0.34 -18.17
N LEU A 215 4.17 -0.41 -18.28
CA LEU A 215 4.23 -1.86 -18.48
C LEU A 215 4.80 -2.27 -19.85
N VAL A 216 4.58 -1.45 -20.88
CA VAL A 216 5.21 -1.65 -22.20
C VAL A 216 6.71 -1.36 -22.11
N GLU A 217 7.10 -0.26 -21.43
CA GLU A 217 8.51 0.10 -21.20
C GLU A 217 9.25 -0.97 -20.41
N PHE A 218 8.63 -1.53 -19.36
CA PHE A 218 9.17 -2.63 -18.56
C PHE A 218 9.15 -3.98 -19.29
N LYS A 219 8.64 -4.03 -20.53
CA LYS A 219 8.46 -5.25 -21.32
C LYS A 219 7.64 -6.31 -20.59
N SER A 220 6.68 -5.88 -19.78
CA SER A 220 5.71 -6.74 -19.11
C SER A 220 4.62 -7.24 -20.06
N LEU A 221 4.38 -6.50 -21.14
CA LEU A 221 3.46 -6.78 -22.24
C LEU A 221 3.87 -5.98 -23.48
N THR A 222 3.36 -6.34 -24.66
CA THR A 222 3.64 -5.61 -25.92
C THR A 222 2.65 -4.46 -26.14
N ALA A 223 2.99 -3.51 -27.01
CA ALA A 223 2.07 -2.42 -27.37
C ALA A 223 0.74 -2.95 -27.93
N GLU A 224 0.77 -4.03 -28.70
CA GLU A 224 -0.40 -4.72 -29.25
C GLU A 224 -1.29 -5.30 -28.15
N MET A 225 -0.69 -5.98 -27.16
CA MET A 225 -1.42 -6.46 -25.99
C MET A 225 -2.01 -5.28 -25.21
N ALA A 226 -1.30 -4.15 -25.15
CA ALA A 226 -1.76 -2.93 -24.49
C ALA A 226 -3.04 -2.37 -25.15
N GLU A 227 -3.12 -2.36 -26.49
CA GLU A 227 -4.31 -1.95 -27.23
C GLU A 227 -5.52 -2.82 -26.87
N ILE A 228 -5.33 -4.14 -26.77
CA ILE A 228 -6.38 -5.08 -26.36
C ILE A 228 -6.84 -4.78 -24.93
N LEU A 229 -5.92 -4.68 -23.96
CA LEU A 229 -6.27 -4.41 -22.56
C LEU A 229 -7.03 -3.10 -22.38
N ARG A 230 -6.63 -2.05 -23.11
CA ARG A 230 -7.36 -0.78 -23.20
C ARG A 230 -8.77 -1.00 -23.74
N GLY A 231 -8.90 -1.79 -24.79
CA GLY A 231 -10.17 -2.19 -25.37
C GLY A 231 -11.10 -2.86 -24.36
N LEU A 232 -10.60 -3.88 -23.66
CA LEU A 232 -11.36 -4.64 -22.67
C LEU A 232 -11.90 -3.74 -21.54
N GLY A 233 -11.06 -2.83 -21.03
CA GLY A 233 -11.46 -1.88 -19.99
C GLY A 233 -12.59 -0.94 -20.44
N LYS A 234 -12.45 -0.35 -21.64
CA LYS A 234 -13.44 0.57 -22.22
C LYS A 234 -14.76 -0.13 -22.58
N ALA A 235 -14.68 -1.33 -23.14
CA ALA A 235 -15.84 -2.06 -23.66
C ALA A 235 -16.59 -2.85 -22.58
N LYS A 236 -16.41 -2.50 -21.30
CA LYS A 236 -17.07 -3.15 -20.16
C LYS A 236 -16.97 -4.69 -20.23
N VAL A 237 -15.80 -5.23 -20.54
CA VAL A 237 -15.58 -6.68 -20.52
C VAL A 237 -15.30 -7.14 -19.09
N ASN A 238 -15.90 -8.26 -18.66
CA ASN A 238 -15.63 -8.82 -17.33
C ASN A 238 -14.28 -9.56 -17.34
N ILE A 239 -13.35 -9.15 -16.47
CA ILE A 239 -11.96 -9.62 -16.48
C ILE A 239 -11.58 -10.21 -15.13
N LEU A 240 -11.06 -11.43 -15.15
CA LEU A 240 -10.40 -12.05 -14.01
C LEU A 240 -8.88 -11.96 -14.18
N ILE A 241 -8.19 -11.41 -13.18
CA ILE A 241 -6.73 -11.28 -13.19
C ILE A 241 -6.13 -12.28 -12.22
N SER A 242 -5.33 -13.20 -12.72
CA SER A 242 -4.80 -14.33 -11.96
C SER A 242 -3.28 -14.30 -11.89
N GLY A 243 -2.71 -14.84 -10.81
CA GLY A 243 -1.26 -14.95 -10.62
C GLY A 243 -0.84 -15.21 -9.18
N GLY A 244 0.43 -15.60 -9.00
CA GLY A 244 1.02 -15.83 -7.68
C GLY A 244 1.14 -14.58 -6.81
N THR A 245 1.62 -14.73 -5.58
CA THR A 245 1.97 -13.60 -4.70
C THR A 245 3.06 -12.73 -5.34
N GLY A 246 2.89 -11.40 -5.27
CA GLY A 246 3.88 -10.44 -5.81
C GLY A 246 3.99 -10.38 -7.35
N SER A 247 3.12 -11.07 -8.08
CA SER A 247 3.11 -11.09 -9.57
C SER A 247 2.60 -9.80 -10.21
N GLY A 248 1.95 -8.92 -9.44
CA GLY A 248 1.40 -7.65 -9.92
C GLY A 248 -0.08 -7.69 -10.32
N LYS A 249 -0.88 -8.62 -9.76
CA LYS A 249 -2.33 -8.71 -10.04
C LYS A 249 -3.08 -7.38 -9.82
N THR A 250 -2.96 -6.82 -8.62
CA THR A 250 -3.61 -5.56 -8.25
C THR A 250 -3.12 -4.42 -9.12
N THR A 251 -1.84 -4.41 -9.47
CA THR A 251 -1.25 -3.45 -10.42
C THR A 251 -1.87 -3.56 -11.81
N MET A 252 -1.99 -4.77 -12.34
CA MET A 252 -2.65 -5.01 -13.64
C MET A 252 -4.11 -4.56 -13.61
N LEU A 253 -4.83 -4.86 -12.53
CA LEU A 253 -6.20 -4.40 -12.34
C LEU A 253 -6.27 -2.88 -12.38
N ASN A 254 -5.39 -2.21 -11.64
CA ASN A 254 -5.35 -0.76 -11.56
C ASN A 254 -4.97 -0.08 -12.89
N VAL A 255 -4.15 -0.75 -13.71
CA VAL A 255 -3.79 -0.29 -15.06
C VAL A 255 -4.99 -0.39 -16.00
N ILE A 256 -5.70 -1.53 -16.01
CA ILE A 256 -6.86 -1.73 -16.87
C ILE A 256 -8.03 -0.82 -16.43
N SER A 257 -8.19 -0.60 -15.12
CA SER A 257 -9.24 0.27 -14.59
C SER A 257 -9.09 1.72 -15.02
N GLY A 258 -7.89 2.18 -15.38
CA GLY A 258 -7.67 3.52 -15.93
C GLY A 258 -8.32 3.77 -17.31
N PHE A 259 -8.88 2.74 -17.93
CA PHE A 259 -9.63 2.86 -19.19
C PHE A 259 -11.15 2.77 -19.02
N ILE A 260 -11.64 2.67 -17.78
CA ILE A 260 -13.06 2.80 -17.47
C ILE A 260 -13.48 4.25 -17.71
N SER A 261 -14.67 4.45 -18.27
CA SER A 261 -15.19 5.79 -18.57
C SER A 261 -15.38 6.60 -17.28
N GLU A 262 -15.07 7.90 -17.32
CA GLU A 262 -15.24 8.82 -16.20
C GLU A 262 -16.71 9.01 -15.79
N ALA A 263 -17.66 8.67 -16.68
CA ALA A 263 -19.09 8.72 -16.40
C ALA A 263 -19.60 7.52 -15.57
N GLU A 264 -18.79 6.48 -15.41
CA GLU A 264 -19.19 5.26 -14.69
C GLU A 264 -18.98 5.41 -13.19
N ARG A 265 -19.94 4.92 -12.41
CA ARG A 265 -19.84 4.77 -10.97
C ARG A 265 -19.23 3.42 -10.61
N ILE A 266 -18.11 3.45 -9.92
CA ILE A 266 -17.32 2.26 -9.60
C ILE A 266 -17.34 2.04 -8.09
N VAL A 267 -17.66 0.84 -7.65
CA VAL A 267 -17.52 0.43 -6.25
C VAL A 267 -16.36 -0.55 -6.14
N THR A 268 -15.32 -0.22 -5.37
CA THR A 268 -14.23 -1.15 -5.04
C THR A 268 -14.50 -1.83 -3.70
N VAL A 269 -14.19 -3.13 -3.61
CA VAL A 269 -14.30 -3.92 -2.38
C VAL A 269 -12.98 -4.64 -2.15
N GLU A 270 -12.29 -4.30 -1.05
CA GLU A 270 -10.95 -4.79 -0.75
C GLU A 270 -10.83 -5.18 0.73
N ASP A 271 -9.99 -6.15 1.08
CA ASP A 271 -9.65 -6.39 2.48
C ASP A 271 -8.87 -5.21 3.08
N ALA A 272 -8.02 -4.63 2.25
CA ALA A 272 -7.33 -3.41 2.52
C ALA A 272 -7.28 -2.63 1.21
N ALA A 273 -7.78 -1.39 1.20
CA ALA A 273 -7.75 -0.55 0.02
C ALA A 273 -6.32 -0.35 -0.50
N GLU A 274 -6.02 -0.97 -1.65
CA GLU A 274 -4.78 -0.87 -2.43
C GLU A 274 -5.04 -0.23 -3.80
N LEU A 275 -6.27 -0.32 -4.32
CA LEU A 275 -6.64 0.24 -5.62
C LEU A 275 -6.67 1.77 -5.61
N GLN A 276 -6.17 2.34 -6.70
CA GLN A 276 -6.03 3.77 -6.99
C GLN A 276 -6.61 4.07 -8.36
N LEU A 277 -7.94 4.04 -8.45
CA LEU A 277 -8.68 4.35 -9.67
C LEU A 277 -8.67 5.86 -9.93
N GLN A 278 -8.71 6.24 -11.21
CA GLN A 278 -8.57 7.63 -11.65
C GLN A 278 -9.91 8.33 -11.91
N GLN A 279 -11.01 7.58 -11.95
CA GLN A 279 -12.34 8.11 -12.23
C GLN A 279 -12.86 8.99 -11.08
N PRO A 280 -13.73 9.98 -11.35
CA PRO A 280 -14.26 10.85 -10.30
C PRO A 280 -15.30 10.14 -9.41
N HIS A 281 -16.08 9.19 -9.96
CA HIS A 281 -17.18 8.52 -9.27
C HIS A 281 -16.78 7.16 -8.69
N ILE A 282 -15.90 7.17 -7.70
CA ILE A 282 -15.44 5.96 -7.00
C ILE A 282 -16.00 5.90 -5.58
N VAL A 283 -16.49 4.73 -5.18
CA VAL A 283 -16.76 4.40 -3.78
C VAL A 283 -15.83 3.27 -3.36
N ARG A 284 -15.01 3.53 -2.34
CA ARG A 284 -14.04 2.56 -1.82
C ARG A 284 -14.60 1.91 -0.56
N LEU A 285 -14.76 0.59 -0.57
CA LEU A 285 -15.22 -0.19 0.56
C LEU A 285 -14.08 -1.11 1.03
N GLU A 286 -13.90 -1.16 2.35
CA GLU A 286 -12.88 -1.97 3.00
C GLU A 286 -13.52 -2.90 4.03
N THR A 287 -13.04 -4.14 4.11
CA THR A 287 -13.50 -5.07 5.14
C THR A 287 -13.09 -4.59 6.53
N ARG A 288 -13.78 -5.10 7.55
CA ARG A 288 -13.45 -4.82 8.94
C ARG A 288 -13.32 -6.14 9.68
N PRO A 289 -12.14 -6.48 10.22
CA PRO A 289 -12.02 -7.65 11.09
C PRO A 289 -12.86 -7.46 12.36
N PRO A 290 -13.22 -8.55 13.06
CA PRO A 290 -13.87 -8.43 14.36
C PRO A 290 -12.97 -7.67 15.35
N ASN A 291 -13.60 -7.04 16.34
CA ASN A 291 -12.88 -6.48 17.50
C ASN A 291 -12.37 -7.61 18.41
N ILE A 292 -11.68 -7.24 19.50
CA ILE A 292 -11.12 -8.19 20.49
C ILE A 292 -12.22 -9.09 21.10
N GLU A 293 -13.46 -8.61 21.17
CA GLU A 293 -14.62 -9.41 21.64
C GLU A 293 -15.24 -10.32 20.56
N GLY A 294 -14.63 -10.41 19.37
CA GLY A 294 -15.16 -11.19 18.25
C GLY A 294 -16.36 -10.56 17.54
N LYS A 295 -16.67 -9.28 17.77
CA LYS A 295 -17.87 -8.59 17.26
C LYS A 295 -17.54 -7.57 16.18
N GLY A 296 -18.55 -7.23 15.38
CA GLY A 296 -18.48 -6.12 14.43
C GLY A 296 -17.70 -6.41 13.15
N GLU A 297 -17.42 -7.68 12.85
CA GLU A 297 -16.84 -8.09 11.57
C GLU A 297 -17.74 -7.63 10.41
N VAL A 298 -17.11 -7.09 9.37
CA VAL A 298 -17.74 -6.78 8.08
C VAL A 298 -16.94 -7.49 7.00
N THR A 299 -17.48 -8.60 6.51
CA THR A 299 -16.82 -9.45 5.52
C THR A 299 -16.90 -8.86 4.12
N GLN A 300 -15.99 -9.30 3.23
CA GLN A 300 -16.00 -8.90 1.82
C GLN A 300 -17.35 -9.24 1.16
N ARG A 301 -17.91 -10.41 1.47
CA ARG A 301 -19.22 -10.84 0.98
C ARG A 301 -20.34 -9.88 1.37
N ALA A 302 -20.33 -9.38 2.61
CA ALA A 302 -21.31 -8.40 3.08
C ALA A 302 -21.21 -7.08 2.29
N LEU A 303 -19.98 -6.64 2.00
CA LEU A 303 -19.74 -5.43 1.21
C LEU A 303 -20.17 -5.59 -0.24
N VAL A 304 -19.90 -6.73 -0.89
CA VAL A 304 -20.36 -6.99 -2.28
C VAL A 304 -21.88 -6.96 -2.36
N ARG A 305 -22.58 -7.60 -1.41
CA ARG A 305 -24.05 -7.54 -1.34
C ARG A 305 -24.59 -6.13 -1.12
N ASN A 306 -23.90 -5.35 -0.29
CA ASN A 306 -24.27 -3.95 -0.09
C ASN A 306 -24.02 -3.11 -1.34
N ALA A 307 -22.90 -3.35 -2.04
CA ALA A 307 -22.51 -2.65 -3.26
C ALA A 307 -23.59 -2.75 -4.36
N LEU A 308 -24.25 -3.91 -4.50
CA LEU A 308 -25.38 -4.10 -5.43
C LEU A 308 -26.54 -3.10 -5.21
N ARG A 309 -26.68 -2.52 -4.02
CA ARG A 309 -27.71 -1.52 -3.70
C ARG A 309 -27.24 -0.08 -3.92
N MET A 310 -25.98 0.12 -4.27
CA MET A 310 -25.36 1.44 -4.40
C MET A 310 -25.43 2.00 -5.83
N ARG A 311 -26.23 1.36 -6.70
CA ARG A 311 -26.33 1.63 -8.14
C ARG A 311 -24.95 1.75 -8.82
N PRO A 312 -24.04 0.76 -8.68
CA PRO A 312 -22.78 0.80 -9.41
C PRO A 312 -23.00 0.49 -10.89
N ASP A 313 -22.18 1.07 -11.75
CA ASP A 313 -21.98 0.55 -13.11
C ASP A 313 -21.04 -0.66 -13.07
N ARG A 314 -20.04 -0.63 -12.18
CA ARG A 314 -19.03 -1.69 -12.01
C ARG A 314 -18.76 -1.98 -10.55
N ILE A 315 -18.55 -3.25 -10.23
CA ILE A 315 -18.06 -3.70 -8.93
C ILE A 315 -16.68 -4.32 -9.14
N ILE A 316 -15.67 -3.81 -8.44
CA ILE A 316 -14.29 -4.28 -8.56
C ILE A 316 -13.87 -4.89 -7.24
N LEU A 317 -13.46 -6.17 -7.27
CA LEU A 317 -12.95 -6.86 -6.08
C LEU A 317 -11.42 -6.85 -6.15
N GLY A 318 -10.78 -6.31 -5.10
CA GLY A 318 -9.32 -6.27 -5.03
C GLY A 318 -8.70 -7.66 -5.13
N GLU A 319 -9.27 -8.63 -4.43
CA GLU A 319 -8.94 -10.06 -4.54
C GLU A 319 -10.14 -10.90 -4.07
N VAL A 320 -10.38 -12.04 -4.70
CA VAL A 320 -11.41 -13.02 -4.30
C VAL A 320 -10.73 -14.16 -3.55
N ARG A 321 -11.25 -14.47 -2.36
CA ARG A 321 -10.66 -15.40 -1.39
C ARG A 321 -11.68 -16.38 -0.82
N GLY A 322 -12.98 -16.15 -0.99
CA GLY A 322 -14.03 -16.97 -0.37
C GLY A 322 -15.42 -16.76 -0.98
N GLY A 323 -16.44 -16.87 -0.12
CA GLY A 323 -17.85 -16.96 -0.55
C GLY A 323 -18.40 -15.73 -1.28
N GLU A 324 -17.71 -14.58 -1.23
CA GLU A 324 -18.01 -13.40 -2.05
C GLU A 324 -17.90 -13.68 -3.56
N ALA A 325 -17.18 -14.74 -3.96
CA ALA A 325 -17.10 -15.18 -5.36
C ALA A 325 -18.48 -15.38 -5.98
N LEU A 326 -19.44 -15.96 -5.25
CA LEU A 326 -20.80 -16.18 -5.76
C LEU A 326 -21.52 -14.85 -6.02
N ASP A 327 -21.49 -13.93 -5.05
CA ASP A 327 -22.15 -12.63 -5.16
C ASP A 327 -21.47 -11.76 -6.26
N MET A 328 -20.16 -11.90 -6.45
CA MET A 328 -19.41 -11.29 -7.57
C MET A 328 -19.88 -11.83 -8.93
N LEU A 329 -19.94 -13.16 -9.09
CA LEU A 329 -20.40 -13.78 -10.34
C LEU A 329 -21.86 -13.39 -10.65
N GLN A 330 -22.70 -13.26 -9.62
CA GLN A 330 -24.05 -12.76 -9.77
C GLN A 330 -24.07 -11.31 -10.25
N ALA A 331 -23.25 -10.43 -9.68
CA ALA A 331 -23.13 -9.05 -10.12
C ALA A 331 -22.72 -8.94 -11.60
N MET A 332 -21.69 -9.70 -11.99
CA MET A 332 -21.18 -9.77 -13.37
C MET A 332 -22.22 -10.25 -14.38
N ASN A 333 -23.10 -11.17 -13.97
CA ASN A 333 -24.20 -11.66 -14.80
C ASN A 333 -25.44 -10.74 -14.77
N THR A 334 -25.60 -9.89 -13.75
CA THR A 334 -26.81 -9.09 -13.53
C THR A 334 -26.56 -7.59 -13.64
N GLY A 335 -26.15 -7.13 -14.83
CA GLY A 335 -26.15 -5.71 -15.18
C GLY A 335 -24.98 -4.87 -14.65
N HIS A 336 -23.97 -5.50 -14.03
CA HIS A 336 -22.72 -4.84 -13.61
C HIS A 336 -21.56 -5.28 -14.50
N GLU A 337 -21.73 -5.11 -15.82
CA GLU A 337 -20.73 -5.46 -16.82
C GLU A 337 -19.45 -4.64 -16.65
N GLY A 338 -18.31 -5.18 -17.08
CA GLY A 338 -17.02 -4.51 -16.97
C GLY A 338 -16.40 -4.62 -15.57
N SER A 339 -16.98 -5.45 -14.71
CA SER A 339 -16.47 -5.76 -13.39
C SER A 339 -15.15 -6.53 -13.48
N MET A 340 -14.28 -6.34 -12.49
CA MET A 340 -12.96 -6.95 -12.46
C MET A 340 -12.66 -7.52 -11.08
N ALA A 341 -11.87 -8.59 -11.06
CA ALA A 341 -11.43 -9.20 -9.82
C ALA A 341 -10.03 -9.78 -9.97
N THR A 342 -9.27 -9.82 -8.87
CA THR A 342 -8.04 -10.63 -8.84
C THR A 342 -8.24 -11.94 -8.09
N ILE A 343 -7.44 -12.95 -8.43
CA ILE A 343 -7.41 -14.23 -7.72
C ILE A 343 -6.00 -14.80 -7.70
N HIS A 344 -5.59 -15.38 -6.57
CA HIS A 344 -4.33 -16.12 -6.53
C HIS A 344 -4.50 -17.47 -7.24
N ALA A 345 -3.79 -17.70 -8.36
CA ALA A 345 -3.70 -19.01 -9.00
C ALA A 345 -2.43 -19.14 -9.84
N ASN A 346 -2.00 -20.38 -10.07
CA ASN A 346 -0.76 -20.66 -10.81
C ASN A 346 -0.95 -20.63 -12.33
N THR A 347 -2.18 -20.85 -12.81
CA THR A 347 -2.56 -20.82 -14.22
C THR A 347 -3.97 -20.27 -14.39
N SER A 348 -4.34 -19.86 -15.61
CA SER A 348 -5.69 -19.40 -15.93
C SER A 348 -6.76 -20.47 -15.66
N ARG A 349 -6.43 -21.76 -15.88
CA ARG A 349 -7.35 -22.88 -15.61
C ARG A 349 -7.49 -23.13 -14.11
N ASP A 350 -6.39 -23.08 -13.36
CA ASP A 350 -6.40 -23.17 -11.90
C ASP A 350 -7.24 -22.04 -11.27
N ALA A 351 -7.22 -20.84 -11.84
CA ALA A 351 -8.06 -19.72 -11.40
C ALA A 351 -9.56 -20.07 -11.45
N LEU A 352 -10.03 -20.76 -12.49
CA LEU A 352 -11.43 -21.20 -12.59
C LEU A 352 -11.75 -22.27 -11.54
N THR A 353 -10.88 -23.27 -11.36
CA THR A 353 -11.05 -24.29 -10.31
C THR A 353 -11.10 -23.68 -8.91
N ARG A 354 -10.28 -22.66 -8.64
CA ARG A 354 -10.31 -21.95 -7.36
C ARG A 354 -11.59 -21.14 -7.17
N LEU A 355 -12.09 -20.50 -8.23
CA LEU A 355 -13.40 -19.85 -8.18
C LEU A 355 -14.52 -20.86 -7.90
N GLU A 356 -14.49 -22.05 -8.50
CA GLU A 356 -15.44 -23.13 -8.17
C GLU A 356 -15.39 -23.43 -6.66
N ASN A 357 -14.22 -23.66 -6.09
CA ASN A 357 -14.08 -23.94 -4.66
C ASN A 357 -14.61 -22.79 -3.78
N MET A 358 -14.34 -21.54 -4.14
CA MET A 358 -14.80 -20.36 -3.40
C MET A 358 -16.32 -20.21 -3.45
N VAL A 359 -16.94 -20.51 -4.60
CA VAL A 359 -18.41 -20.53 -4.73
C VAL A 359 -19.02 -21.62 -3.83
N SER A 360 -18.39 -22.79 -3.71
CA SER A 360 -18.85 -23.85 -2.80
C SER A 360 -18.83 -23.44 -1.33
N MET A 361 -17.94 -22.52 -0.93
CA MET A 361 -17.92 -21.97 0.43
C MET A 361 -19.12 -21.04 0.71
N ALA A 362 -19.72 -20.48 -0.34
CA ALA A 362 -20.85 -19.56 -0.21
C ALA A 362 -22.18 -20.27 0.01
N VAL A 363 -22.37 -21.42 -0.67
CA VAL A 363 -23.58 -22.24 -0.71
C VAL A 363 -23.17 -23.71 -0.94
N ALA A 364 -23.45 -24.58 0.02
CA ALA A 364 -23.01 -25.98 -0.01
C ALA A 364 -23.73 -26.87 -1.05
N THR A 365 -24.82 -26.40 -1.67
CA THR A 365 -25.74 -27.24 -2.46
C THR A 365 -25.83 -26.89 -3.94
N LEU A 366 -24.99 -25.99 -4.48
CA LEU A 366 -25.04 -25.68 -5.91
C LEU A 366 -24.38 -26.81 -6.71
N PRO A 367 -25.08 -27.43 -7.70
CA PRO A 367 -24.45 -28.45 -8.54
C PRO A 367 -23.24 -27.88 -9.30
N THR A 368 -22.16 -28.66 -9.45
CA THR A 368 -20.92 -28.23 -10.12
C THR A 368 -21.18 -27.65 -11.52
N LYS A 369 -22.08 -28.27 -12.29
CA LYS A 369 -22.49 -27.76 -13.60
C LYS A 369 -23.01 -26.32 -13.54
N ALA A 370 -23.90 -26.05 -12.59
CA ALA A 370 -24.50 -24.74 -12.43
C ALA A 370 -23.48 -23.69 -12.00
N MET A 371 -22.52 -24.07 -11.14
CA MET A 371 -21.40 -23.20 -10.76
C MET A 371 -20.54 -22.84 -11.98
N ARG A 372 -20.15 -23.85 -12.78
CA ARG A 372 -19.38 -23.64 -14.00
C ARG A 372 -20.12 -22.82 -15.04
N GLN A 373 -21.44 -22.98 -15.13
CA GLN A 373 -22.28 -22.17 -16.00
C GLN A 373 -22.29 -20.70 -15.56
N GLN A 374 -22.35 -20.44 -14.25
CA GLN A 374 -22.25 -19.07 -13.73
C GLN A 374 -20.88 -18.45 -13.98
N ILE A 375 -19.80 -19.22 -13.78
CA ILE A 375 -18.42 -18.76 -14.04
C ILE A 375 -18.24 -18.44 -15.52
N SER A 376 -18.61 -19.36 -16.41
CA SER A 376 -18.43 -19.20 -17.86
C SER A 376 -19.30 -18.11 -18.48
N SER A 377 -20.48 -17.84 -17.90
CA SER A 377 -21.34 -16.72 -18.30
C SER A 377 -20.82 -15.37 -17.79
N ALA A 378 -20.26 -15.33 -16.58
CA ALA A 378 -19.83 -14.09 -15.94
C ALA A 378 -18.50 -13.58 -16.47
N ILE A 379 -17.51 -14.47 -16.64
CA ILE A 379 -16.12 -14.09 -16.91
C ILE A 379 -15.86 -14.24 -18.39
N SER A 380 -15.42 -13.16 -19.04
CA SER A 380 -15.11 -13.18 -20.48
C SER A 380 -13.62 -13.40 -20.73
N VAL A 381 -12.75 -12.78 -19.93
CA VAL A 381 -11.29 -12.84 -20.12
C VAL A 381 -10.58 -13.16 -18.82
N VAL A 382 -9.57 -14.05 -18.90
CA VAL A 382 -8.62 -14.32 -17.82
C VAL A 382 -7.23 -13.82 -18.23
N VAL A 383 -6.67 -12.88 -17.48
CA VAL A 383 -5.31 -12.36 -17.65
C VAL A 383 -4.41 -12.99 -16.59
N GLN A 384 -3.46 -13.83 -17.00
CA GLN A 384 -2.50 -14.45 -16.11
C GLN A 384 -1.22 -13.62 -16.06
N VAL A 385 -0.84 -13.15 -14.87
CA VAL A 385 0.41 -12.46 -14.58
C VAL A 385 1.34 -13.32 -13.74
N ALA A 386 2.64 -13.24 -14.00
CA ALA A 386 3.67 -13.95 -13.24
C ALA A 386 4.86 -13.04 -12.94
N ARG A 387 5.47 -13.25 -11.76
CA ARG A 387 6.82 -12.79 -11.46
C ARG A 387 7.78 -13.91 -11.88
N LEU A 388 8.66 -13.60 -12.81
CA LEU A 388 9.65 -14.55 -13.32
C LEU A 388 10.87 -14.61 -12.39
N THR A 389 11.77 -15.56 -12.65
CA THR A 389 12.96 -15.82 -11.81
C THR A 389 13.93 -14.64 -11.77
N ASP A 390 13.95 -13.79 -12.80
CA ASP A 390 14.74 -12.55 -12.84
C ASP A 390 14.07 -11.36 -12.12
N GLY A 391 12.94 -11.62 -11.45
CA GLY A 391 12.15 -10.63 -10.72
C GLY A 391 11.23 -9.78 -11.60
N LYS A 392 11.32 -9.87 -12.92
CA LYS A 392 10.42 -9.14 -13.83
C LYS A 392 9.01 -9.72 -13.78
N ARG A 393 8.03 -8.84 -13.97
CA ARG A 393 6.62 -9.22 -14.03
C ARG A 393 6.17 -9.21 -15.49
N LYS A 394 5.49 -10.26 -15.95
CA LYS A 394 4.96 -10.36 -17.31
C LYS A 394 3.53 -10.90 -17.32
N ILE A 395 2.74 -10.52 -18.33
CA ILE A 395 1.51 -11.22 -18.69
C ILE A 395 1.89 -12.52 -19.39
N VAL A 396 1.75 -13.66 -18.73
CA VAL A 396 2.16 -14.95 -19.32
C VAL A 396 1.09 -15.58 -20.19
N SER A 397 -0.19 -15.24 -19.98
CA SER A 397 -1.31 -15.74 -20.78
C SER A 397 -2.47 -14.76 -20.75
N VAL A 398 -3.16 -14.59 -21.88
CA VAL A 398 -4.47 -13.93 -21.98
C VAL A 398 -5.42 -14.93 -22.62
N GLN A 399 -6.47 -15.33 -21.91
CA GLN A 399 -7.44 -16.31 -22.40
C GLN A 399 -8.85 -15.73 -22.44
N GLU A 400 -9.60 -16.05 -23.49
CA GLU A 400 -11.04 -15.82 -23.56
C GLU A 400 -11.79 -17.07 -23.09
N ILE A 401 -12.85 -16.87 -22.31
CA ILE A 401 -13.80 -17.92 -21.97
C ILE A 401 -14.84 -18.01 -23.09
N THR A 402 -14.96 -19.18 -23.71
CA THR A 402 -15.83 -19.38 -24.89
C THR A 402 -17.15 -20.07 -24.58
N GLY A 403 -17.40 -20.38 -23.30
CA GLY A 403 -18.60 -21.03 -22.79
C GLY A 403 -18.29 -22.36 -22.10
N MET A 404 -19.15 -23.35 -22.31
CA MET A 404 -18.99 -24.70 -21.77
C MET A 404 -19.24 -25.75 -22.84
N GLU A 405 -18.51 -26.86 -22.74
CA GLU A 405 -18.77 -28.10 -23.47
C GLU A 405 -18.98 -29.22 -22.44
N GLY A 406 -20.22 -29.71 -22.35
CA GLY A 406 -20.63 -30.62 -21.27
C GLY A 406 -20.46 -29.99 -19.89
N GLU A 407 -19.49 -30.49 -19.13
CA GLU A 407 -19.14 -30.04 -17.77
C GLU A 407 -17.86 -29.21 -17.73
N VAL A 408 -17.22 -28.93 -18.87
CA VAL A 408 -15.92 -28.26 -18.92
C VAL A 408 -16.07 -26.84 -19.43
N ILE A 409 -15.53 -25.87 -18.70
CA ILE A 409 -15.41 -24.49 -19.19
C ILE A 409 -14.35 -24.46 -20.30
N THR A 410 -14.77 -23.98 -21.48
CA THR A 410 -13.91 -23.87 -22.65
C THR A 410 -13.21 -22.53 -22.66
N MET A 411 -11.92 -22.54 -23.01
CA MET A 411 -11.08 -21.36 -23.03
C MET A 411 -10.24 -21.37 -24.30
N GLN A 412 -9.94 -20.20 -24.84
CA GLN A 412 -9.00 -20.03 -25.94
C GLN A 412 -7.91 -19.04 -25.52
N GLU A 413 -6.66 -19.48 -25.58
CA GLU A 413 -5.52 -18.60 -25.35
C GLU A 413 -5.31 -17.71 -26.58
N ILE A 414 -5.21 -16.40 -26.36
CA ILE A 414 -5.07 -15.39 -27.41
C ILE A 414 -3.62 -14.95 -27.51
N PHE A 415 -3.01 -14.66 -26.36
CA PHE A 415 -1.61 -14.27 -26.23
C PHE A 415 -0.92 -15.11 -25.18
N THR A 416 0.36 -15.39 -25.41
CA THR A 416 1.19 -16.15 -24.48
C THR A 416 2.62 -15.62 -24.46
N PHE A 417 3.30 -15.73 -23.32
CA PHE A 417 4.73 -15.50 -23.21
C PHE A 417 5.46 -16.84 -23.23
N LYS A 418 6.33 -17.04 -24.23
CA LYS A 418 7.17 -18.23 -24.34
C LYS A 418 8.57 -17.92 -23.83
N GLN A 419 8.93 -18.53 -22.70
CA GLN A 419 10.30 -18.51 -22.20
C GLN A 419 11.15 -19.46 -23.04
N THR A 420 12.25 -18.95 -23.59
CA THR A 420 13.20 -19.72 -24.42
C THR A 420 14.47 -20.11 -23.66
N GLY A 421 14.76 -19.46 -22.54
CA GLY A 421 15.92 -19.79 -21.71
C GLY A 421 16.22 -18.73 -20.65
N LEU A 422 17.45 -18.80 -20.12
CA LEU A 422 18.03 -17.82 -19.21
C LEU A 422 19.32 -17.28 -19.86
N GLY A 423 19.51 -15.96 -19.80
CA GLY A 423 20.75 -15.31 -20.20
C GLY A 423 21.82 -15.43 -19.12
N GLU A 424 23.05 -15.01 -19.44
CA GLU A 424 24.24 -15.17 -18.58
C GLU A 424 24.08 -14.51 -17.19
N ASN A 425 23.30 -13.44 -17.08
CA ASN A 425 23.04 -12.73 -15.83
C ASN A 425 21.79 -13.25 -15.08
N GLY A 426 21.27 -14.43 -15.44
CA GLY A 426 20.01 -14.96 -14.91
C GLY A 426 18.75 -14.28 -15.45
N ALA A 427 18.88 -13.38 -16.43
CA ALA A 427 17.77 -12.69 -17.06
C ALA A 427 16.90 -13.67 -17.87
N VAL A 428 15.58 -13.56 -17.78
CA VAL A 428 14.70 -14.46 -18.51
C VAL A 428 14.60 -14.04 -19.98
N LEU A 429 14.94 -14.97 -20.88
CA LEU A 429 14.82 -14.79 -22.32
C LEU A 429 13.53 -15.42 -22.81
N GLY A 430 12.83 -14.73 -23.71
CA GLY A 430 11.59 -15.21 -24.29
C GLY A 430 10.98 -14.20 -25.24
N TYR A 431 9.74 -14.45 -25.62
CA TYR A 431 8.95 -13.54 -26.45
C TYR A 431 7.46 -13.71 -26.18
N PHE A 432 6.69 -12.66 -26.45
CA PHE A 432 5.24 -12.74 -26.57
C PHE A 432 4.86 -13.11 -28.00
N CYS A 433 3.82 -13.92 -28.14
CA CYS A 433 3.20 -14.19 -29.43
C CYS A 433 1.68 -14.35 -29.28
N ALA A 434 0.96 -14.05 -30.36
CA ALA A 434 -0.43 -14.47 -30.49
C ALA A 434 -0.48 -15.98 -30.82
N THR A 435 -1.62 -16.61 -30.57
CA THR A 435 -1.86 -18.03 -30.87
C THR A 435 -2.50 -18.26 -32.24
N GLY A 436 -2.90 -17.20 -32.95
CA GLY A 436 -3.72 -17.28 -34.16
C GLY A 436 -5.23 -17.23 -33.89
N VAL A 437 -5.65 -17.29 -32.62
CA VAL A 437 -7.06 -17.20 -32.25
C VAL A 437 -7.55 -15.76 -32.39
N ARG A 438 -8.70 -15.61 -33.06
CA ARG A 438 -9.48 -14.37 -33.07
C ARG A 438 -10.55 -14.43 -31.99
N PRO A 439 -10.50 -13.57 -30.96
CA PRO A 439 -11.44 -13.63 -29.86
C PRO A 439 -12.82 -13.08 -30.24
N ARG A 440 -13.87 -13.66 -29.66
CA ARG A 440 -15.28 -13.24 -29.86
C ARG A 440 -15.54 -11.85 -29.27
N PHE A 441 -14.84 -11.47 -28.20
CA PHE A 441 -15.00 -10.14 -27.61
C PHE A 441 -14.65 -8.99 -28.57
N LEU A 442 -14.01 -9.24 -29.72
CA LEU A 442 -13.76 -8.22 -30.75
C LEU A 442 -15.05 -7.57 -31.26
N GLU A 443 -16.13 -8.34 -31.39
CA GLU A 443 -17.44 -7.79 -31.78
C GLU A 443 -17.92 -6.75 -30.77
N ARG A 444 -17.70 -7.03 -29.47
CA ARG A 444 -18.01 -6.10 -28.39
C ARG A 444 -17.10 -4.89 -28.41
N LEU A 445 -15.80 -5.05 -28.66
CA LEU A 445 -14.88 -3.91 -28.82
C LEU A 445 -15.35 -2.99 -29.94
N GLN A 446 -15.73 -3.55 -31.09
CA GLN A 446 -16.23 -2.81 -32.24
C GLN A 446 -17.54 -2.07 -31.93
N ALA A 447 -18.47 -2.69 -31.19
CA ALA A 447 -19.70 -2.05 -30.73
C ALA A 447 -19.44 -0.83 -29.82
N PHE A 448 -18.31 -0.80 -29.11
CA PHE A 448 -17.83 0.33 -28.31
C PHE A 448 -16.92 1.29 -29.10
N GLY A 449 -16.86 1.16 -30.43
CA GLY A 449 -16.06 2.02 -31.31
C GLY A 449 -14.56 1.75 -31.28
N ILE A 450 -14.14 0.58 -30.81
CA ILE A 450 -12.74 0.19 -30.67
C ILE A 450 -12.39 -0.77 -31.78
N SER A 451 -11.67 -0.27 -32.79
CA SER A 451 -11.15 -1.08 -33.88
C SER A 451 -9.76 -1.59 -33.53
N VAL A 452 -9.55 -2.90 -33.71
CA VAL A 452 -8.27 -3.57 -33.46
C VAL A 452 -7.77 -4.17 -34.78
N SER A 453 -6.49 -4.00 -35.09
CA SER A 453 -5.91 -4.53 -36.33
C SER A 453 -5.81 -6.06 -36.28
N ASP A 454 -6.19 -6.71 -37.38
CA ASP A 454 -6.10 -8.17 -37.55
C ASP A 454 -4.68 -8.73 -37.38
N LYS A 455 -3.68 -7.92 -37.71
CA LYS A 455 -2.26 -8.30 -37.59
C LYS A 455 -1.83 -8.56 -36.14
N LEU A 456 -2.63 -8.15 -35.15
CA LEU A 456 -2.33 -8.41 -33.73
C LEU A 456 -2.43 -9.90 -33.39
N PHE A 457 -3.22 -10.67 -34.15
CA PHE A 457 -3.44 -12.09 -33.89
C PHE A 457 -2.56 -13.00 -34.76
N ASP A 458 -1.59 -12.45 -35.49
CA ASP A 458 -0.66 -13.21 -36.32
C ASP A 458 0.32 -14.04 -35.45
N PRO A 459 0.25 -15.38 -35.49
CA PRO A 459 1.09 -16.24 -34.64
C PRO A 459 2.57 -16.26 -35.08
N THR A 460 2.89 -15.73 -36.26
CA THR A 460 4.27 -15.68 -36.77
C THR A 460 5.08 -14.53 -36.17
N ARG A 461 4.41 -13.54 -35.55
CA ARG A 461 5.05 -12.39 -34.92
C ARG A 461 5.52 -12.73 -33.51
N GLN A 462 6.79 -12.45 -33.25
CA GLN A 462 7.44 -12.62 -31.95
C GLN A 462 7.91 -11.28 -31.43
N TYR A 463 7.60 -10.97 -30.17
CA TYR A 463 7.95 -9.70 -29.52
C TYR A 463 8.83 -9.97 -28.29
N HIS A 464 10.09 -9.53 -28.32
CA HIS A 464 11.13 -9.87 -27.32
C HIS A 464 11.26 -8.89 -26.13
#